data_AF-A0A2H1IU63-F1
#
_entry.id   AF-A0A2H1IU63-F1
#
_cell.length_a   1.000
_cell.length_b   1.000
_cell.length_c   1.000
_cell.angle_alpha   90.00
_cell.angle_beta   90.00
_cell.angle_gamma   90.00
#
_symmetry.space_group_name_H-M   'P 1'
#
loop_
_entity.id
_entity.type
_entity.pdbx_description
1 polymer ?
#
loop_
_entity_poly.entity_id
_entity_poly.type
_entity_poly.pdbx_seq_one_letter_code
_entity_poly.pdbx_strand_id
1 'polypeptide(L)' 'MLPRAHLELGGNDAMLVLPCGADVDAAVSAAAFGSFMHAGQTCMTTGRLGSGKIHINEQTVSDESQAPSAV' A
#
# COMPACT_ATOMS: atom_id res chain seq x y z
N MET A 1 -29.37 -4.35 -23.97
CA MET A 1 -28.29 -3.35 -23.80
C MET A 1 -27.77 -3.51 -22.38
N LEU A 2 -26.51 -3.92 -22.18
CA LEU A 2 -25.95 -4.09 -20.83
C LEU A 2 -25.39 -2.74 -20.35
N PRO A 3 -25.68 -2.33 -19.10
CA PRO A 3 -25.20 -1.06 -18.57
C PRO A 3 -23.67 -1.09 -18.40
N ARG A 4 -23.01 0.05 -18.64
CA ARG A 4 -21.58 0.18 -18.33
C ARG A 4 -21.40 0.25 -16.83
N ALA A 5 -20.53 -0.60 -16.30
CA ALA A 5 -20.14 -0.58 -14.90
C ALA A 5 -18.75 0.05 -14.74
N HIS A 6 -18.59 0.86 -13.71
CA HIS A 6 -17.31 1.29 -13.15
C HIS A 6 -17.20 0.58 -11.80
N LEU A 7 -16.19 -0.27 -11.62
CA LEU A 7 -16.08 -1.16 -10.46
C LEU A 7 -14.69 -1.06 -9.86
N GLU A 8 -14.64 -0.78 -8.56
CA GLU A 8 -13.46 -0.91 -7.70
C GLU A 8 -13.83 -1.87 -6.57
N LEU A 9 -13.46 -3.14 -6.70
CA LEU A 9 -13.99 -4.22 -5.85
C LEU A 9 -13.01 -4.64 -4.73
N GLY A 10 -12.17 -3.70 -4.30
CA GLY A 10 -11.10 -3.93 -3.35
C GLY A 10 -9.92 -4.72 -3.93
N GLY A 11 -8.92 -4.94 -3.10
CA GLY A 11 -7.68 -5.63 -3.44
C GLY A 11 -7.19 -6.54 -2.33
N ASN A 12 -6.10 -7.25 -2.60
CA ASN A 12 -5.35 -8.00 -1.60
C ASN A 12 -3.89 -7.61 -1.78
N ASP A 13 -3.56 -6.40 -1.36
CA ASP A 13 -2.33 -5.79 -1.83
C ASP A 13 -1.11 -6.38 -1.12
N ALA A 14 -0.10 -6.69 -1.93
CA ALA A 14 1.17 -7.20 -1.49
C ALA A 14 2.17 -6.04 -1.44
N MET A 15 2.78 -5.84 -0.27
CA MET A 15 3.93 -4.98 -0.10
C MET A 15 5.16 -5.85 0.05
N LEU A 16 6.19 -5.51 -0.71
CA LEU A 16 7.46 -6.21 -0.75
C LEU A 16 8.53 -5.24 -0.20
N VAL A 17 9.44 -5.66 0.71
CA VAL A 17 10.65 -4.87 1.12
C VAL A 17 12.00 -5.45 0.66
N LEU A 18 12.71 -4.83 -0.32
CA LEU A 18 13.90 -5.44 -0.98
C LEU A 18 15.03 -5.69 0.03
N PRO A 19 15.76 -6.82 -0.05
CA PRO A 19 16.90 -7.06 0.83
C PRO A 19 18.09 -6.11 0.63
N CYS A 20 18.19 -5.43 -0.51
CA CYS A 20 19.29 -4.51 -0.79
C CYS A 20 18.75 -3.19 -1.33
N GLY A 21 19.00 -2.10 -0.60
CA GLY A 21 18.67 -0.73 -1.02
C GLY A 21 17.28 -0.22 -0.61
N ALA A 22 16.51 -0.98 0.17
CA ALA A 22 15.32 -0.46 0.82
C ALA A 22 15.70 0.20 2.15
N ASP A 23 15.22 1.43 2.36
CA ASP A 23 15.21 2.03 3.69
C ASP A 23 14.18 1.29 4.54
N VAL A 24 14.66 0.62 5.60
CA VAL A 24 13.84 -0.24 6.44
C VAL A 24 12.90 0.59 7.31
N ASP A 25 13.33 1.74 7.81
CA ASP A 25 12.51 2.58 8.69
C ASP A 25 11.36 3.20 7.90
N ALA A 26 11.65 3.70 6.70
CA ALA A 26 10.63 4.15 5.76
C ALA A 26 9.67 3.00 5.35
N ALA A 27 10.20 1.80 5.13
CA ALA A 27 9.38 0.64 4.78
C ALA A 27 8.43 0.21 5.91
N VAL A 28 8.90 0.21 7.16
CA VAL A 28 8.07 -0.13 8.33
C VAL A 28 6.98 0.91 8.56
N SER A 29 7.33 2.19 8.43
CA SER A 29 6.35 3.30 8.54
C SER A 29 5.26 3.20 7.47
N ALA A 30 5.65 2.97 6.21
CA ALA A 30 4.73 2.78 5.10
C ALA A 30 3.85 1.53 5.29
N ALA A 31 4.42 0.42 5.76
CA ALA A 31 3.67 -0.81 6.04
C ALA A 31 2.64 -0.60 7.15
N ALA A 32 3.02 0.04 8.25
CA ALA A 32 2.12 0.31 9.36
C ALA A 32 0.96 1.21 8.92
N PHE A 33 1.23 2.27 8.15
CA PHE A 33 0.18 3.11 7.60
C PHE A 33 -0.72 2.33 6.64
N GLY A 34 -0.14 1.64 5.65
CA GLY A 34 -0.90 0.88 4.65
C GLY A 34 -1.75 -0.26 5.23
N SER A 35 -1.39 -0.80 6.39
CA SER A 35 -2.16 -1.85 7.07
C SER A 35 -3.22 -1.32 8.03
N PHE A 36 -3.02 -0.14 8.66
CA PHE A 36 -3.87 0.32 9.76
C PHE A 36 -4.59 1.65 9.52
N MET A 37 -4.28 2.37 8.45
CA MET A 37 -5.07 3.54 8.03
C MET A 37 -6.53 3.12 7.83
N HIS A 38 -7.47 3.94 8.33
CA HIS A 38 -8.90 3.58 8.36
C HIS A 38 -9.16 2.19 8.97
N ALA A 39 -8.37 1.79 9.97
CA ALA A 39 -8.42 0.47 10.59
C ALA A 39 -8.28 -0.69 9.58
N GLY A 40 -7.53 -0.46 8.50
CA GLY A 40 -7.33 -1.44 7.42
C GLY A 40 -8.55 -1.63 6.51
N GLN A 41 -9.56 -0.77 6.58
CA GLN A 41 -10.76 -0.82 5.73
C GLN A 41 -10.62 0.04 4.47
N THR A 42 -9.54 -0.17 3.73
CA THR A 42 -9.25 0.52 2.48
C THR A 42 -9.14 -0.51 1.35
N CYS A 43 -9.54 -0.15 0.13
CA CYS A 43 -9.44 -1.04 -1.04
C CYS A 43 -7.99 -1.52 -1.29
N MET A 44 -7.01 -0.69 -0.93
CA MET A 44 -5.57 -0.93 -1.12
C MET A 44 -4.83 -1.30 0.18
N THR A 45 -5.54 -1.83 1.18
CA THR A 45 -4.91 -2.20 2.46
C THR A 45 -3.77 -3.18 2.23
N THR A 46 -2.62 -2.89 2.83
CA THR A 46 -1.46 -3.79 2.83
C THR A 46 -1.76 -5.01 3.69
N GLY A 47 -2.27 -6.06 3.06
CA GLY A 47 -2.67 -7.32 3.71
C GLY A 47 -1.60 -8.40 3.69
N ARG A 48 -0.56 -8.23 2.86
CA ARG A 48 0.54 -9.21 2.71
C ARG A 48 1.89 -8.51 2.69
N LEU A 49 2.81 -8.95 3.55
CA LEU A 49 4.16 -8.40 3.69
C LEU A 49 5.21 -9.46 3.32
N GLY A 50 5.97 -9.23 2.26
CA GLY A 50 7.11 -10.06 1.84
C GLY A 50 8.42 -9.28 1.86
N SER A 51 9.58 -9.97 1.85
CA SER A 51 10.89 -9.32 1.65
C SER A 51 11.32 -9.44 0.17
N GLY A 52 11.53 -8.32 -0.52
CA GLY A 52 11.71 -8.11 -1.98
C GLY A 52 11.28 -6.67 -2.39
N LYS A 53 11.61 -6.05 -3.53
CA LYS A 53 11.42 -4.58 -3.81
C LYS A 53 10.13 -3.89 -3.40
N ILE A 54 10.20 -2.68 -2.84
CA ILE A 54 9.02 -1.84 -2.57
C ILE A 54 8.41 -1.41 -3.90
N HIS A 55 7.37 -2.13 -4.30
CA HIS A 55 6.45 -1.77 -5.36
C HIS A 55 5.06 -1.78 -4.73
N ILE A 56 4.56 -0.59 -4.43
CA ILE A 56 3.15 -0.39 -4.15
C ILE A 56 2.48 -0.22 -5.53
N ASN A 57 1.22 -0.64 -5.67
CA ASN A 57 0.39 -0.45 -6.88
C ASN A 57 0.52 0.99 -7.45
N GLU A 58 -0.07 1.25 -8.62
CA GLU A 58 0.11 2.48 -9.43
C GLU A 58 -0.08 3.82 -8.66
N GLN A 59 -0.69 3.82 -7.46
CA GLN A 59 -0.61 4.89 -6.47
C GLN A 59 0.35 4.54 -5.32
N THR A 60 1.42 5.32 -5.17
CA THR A 60 2.31 5.21 -4.02
C THR A 60 1.65 5.77 -2.77
N VAL A 61 1.87 5.14 -1.61
CA VAL A 61 1.42 5.65 -0.30
C VAL A 61 1.81 7.11 -0.08
N SER A 62 2.96 7.54 -0.62
CA SER A 62 3.48 8.92 -0.52
C SER A 62 2.63 9.98 -1.23
N ASP A 63 1.68 9.59 -2.09
CA ASP A 63 0.75 10.49 -2.78
C ASP A 63 -0.57 10.68 -1.99
N GLU A 64 -0.74 9.96 -0.87
CA GLU A 64 -1.90 10.11 -0.01
C GLU A 64 -1.74 11.32 0.91
N SER A 65 -2.76 12.19 0.99
CA SER A 65 -2.74 13.38 1.86
C SER A 65 -2.56 13.08 3.36
N GLN A 66 -2.77 11.82 3.75
CA GLN A 66 -2.65 11.32 5.11
C GLN A 66 -1.39 10.49 5.32
N ALA A 67 -0.57 10.29 4.27
CA ALA A 67 0.63 9.49 4.35
C ALA A 67 1.60 10.09 5.38
N PRO A 68 2.22 9.26 6.24
CA PRO A 68 3.29 9.75 7.09
C PRO A 68 4.42 10.26 6.20
N SER A 69 4.75 11.55 6.30
CA SER A 69 5.99 12.06 5.73
C SER A 69 7.14 11.30 6.36
N ALA A 70 7.98 10.65 5.56
CA ALA A 70 9.20 10.01 6.07
C ALA A 70 10.04 11.06 6.83
N VAL A 71 10.06 10.92 8.15
CA VAL A 71 11.06 11.47 9.06
C VAL A 71 11.99 10.33 9.46
#